data_AF-A0A832KIE3-F1
#
_entry.id   AF-A0A832KIE3-F1
#
_cell.length_a   1.000
_cell.length_b   1.000
_cell.length_c   1.000
_cell.angle_alpha   90.00
_cell.angle_beta   90.00
_cell.angle_gamma   90.00
#
_symmetry.space_group_name_H-M   'P 1'
#
loop_
_entity.id
_entity.type
_entity.pdbx_description
1 polymer ?
#
loop_
_entity_poly.entity_id
_entity_poly.type
_entity_poly.pdbx_seq_one_letter_code
_entity_poly.pdbx_strand_id
1 'polypeptide(L)'
;MYYRMCFSSELPIFKSVAKANRLMLRIYLHIEQQGGTILDYTLLPSLLDLLIYLPGIEPKFAFLPYRCTLEHIPHTTELLYHYKQISKLLPLGGKNYPLCGTYEAYHGSNCLCSLGKMGPFPDDLSIQSILHEKSSPVTESLADKATIS
;
A
#
# COMPACT_ATOMS: atom_id res chain seq x y z
N MET A 1 6.77 -11.53 -6.98
CA MET A 1 6.73 -10.24 -7.69
C MET A 1 6.03 -9.24 -6.80
N TYR A 2 6.44 -7.97 -6.90
CA TYR A 2 5.85 -6.88 -6.12
C TYR A 2 4.95 -6.04 -7.01
N TYR A 3 3.85 -5.55 -6.45
CA TYR A 3 2.88 -4.74 -7.18
C TYR A 3 2.36 -3.62 -6.31
N ARG A 4 2.14 -2.45 -6.93
CA ARG A 4 1.27 -1.41 -6.38
C ARG A 4 -0.08 -1.46 -7.07
N MET A 5 -1.13 -1.66 -6.30
CA MET A 5 -2.51 -1.61 -6.79
C MET A 5 -3.17 -0.34 -6.29
N CYS A 6 -3.69 0.47 -7.21
CA CYS A 6 -4.44 1.68 -6.86
C CYS A 6 -5.83 1.61 -7.47
N PHE A 7 -6.83 1.84 -6.63
CA PHE A 7 -8.22 1.91 -7.00
C PHE A 7 -8.79 3.22 -6.48
N SER A 8 -9.30 4.05 -7.38
CA SER A 8 -9.92 5.32 -7.05
C SER A 8 -11.31 5.43 -7.67
N SER A 9 -12.21 6.11 -6.98
CA SER A 9 -13.61 6.26 -7.40
C SER A 9 -14.12 7.64 -6.99
N GLU A 10 -14.98 8.24 -7.81
CA GLU A 10 -15.67 9.49 -7.45
C GLU A 10 -16.65 9.28 -6.28
N LEU A 11 -17.20 8.07 -6.16
CA LEU A 11 -18.09 7.68 -5.08
C LEU A 11 -17.34 6.92 -3.98
N PRO A 12 -17.79 7.00 -2.71
CA PRO A 12 -17.18 6.23 -1.63
C PRO A 12 -17.29 4.72 -1.85
N ILE A 13 -16.14 4.05 -1.79
CA ILE A 13 -15.93 2.60 -1.76
C ILE A 13 -16.52 2.00 -0.48
N PHE A 14 -16.43 2.75 0.63
CA PHE A 14 -17.07 2.39 1.89
C PHE A 14 -17.68 3.63 2.56
N LYS A 15 -18.68 3.39 3.42
CA LYS A 15 -19.39 4.43 4.18
C LYS A 15 -19.32 4.25 5.70
N SER A 16 -18.59 3.24 6.17
CA SER A 16 -18.38 2.97 7.59
C SER A 16 -17.11 2.17 7.82
N VAL A 17 -16.53 2.26 9.02
CA VAL A 17 -15.34 1.49 9.43
C VAL A 17 -15.59 -0.01 9.31
N ALA A 18 -16.77 -0.50 9.70
CA ALA A 18 -17.12 -1.91 9.55
C ALA A 18 -17.11 -2.38 8.08
N LYS A 19 -17.52 -1.52 7.14
CA LYS A 19 -17.43 -1.83 5.70
C LYS A 19 -16.00 -1.77 5.18
N ALA A 20 -15.20 -0.81 5.66
CA ALA A 20 -13.77 -0.73 5.34
C ALA A 20 -13.04 -2.01 5.77
N ASN A 21 -13.26 -2.48 7.00
CA ASN A 21 -12.64 -3.68 7.52
C ASN A 21 -13.05 -4.94 6.75
N ARG A 22 -14.34 -5.07 6.38
CA ARG A 22 -14.80 -6.18 5.53
C ARG A 22 -14.18 -6.15 4.13
N LEU A 23 -14.02 -4.96 3.55
CA LEU A 23 -13.36 -4.79 2.26
C LEU A 23 -11.89 -5.24 2.35
N MET A 24 -11.15 -4.73 3.35
CA MET A 24 -9.75 -5.11 3.58
C MET A 24 -9.59 -6.61 3.83
N LEU A 25 -10.48 -7.21 4.63
CA LEU A 25 -10.47 -8.66 4.86
C LEU A 25 -10.68 -9.45 3.56
N ARG A 26 -11.63 -9.05 2.71
CA ARG A 26 -11.87 -9.70 1.42
C ARG A 26 -10.65 -9.62 0.51
N ILE A 27 -9.98 -8.46 0.46
CA ILE A 27 -8.75 -8.24 -0.30
C ILE A 27 -7.63 -9.12 0.25
N TYR A 28 -7.43 -9.10 1.56
CA TYR A 28 -6.43 -9.91 2.25
C TYR A 28 -6.59 -11.39 1.90
N LEU A 29 -7.80 -11.93 2.04
CA LEU A 29 -8.08 -13.35 1.77
C LEU A 29 -7.83 -13.70 0.31
N HIS A 30 -8.18 -12.79 -0.62
CA HIS A 30 -7.94 -13.00 -2.04
C HIS A 30 -6.43 -13.05 -2.38
N ILE A 31 -5.62 -12.19 -1.74
CA ILE A 31 -4.17 -12.17 -1.92
C ILE A 31 -3.53 -13.41 -1.27
N GLU A 32 -3.99 -13.78 -0.06
CA GLU A 32 -3.49 -14.95 0.67
C GLU A 32 -3.79 -16.27 -0.07
N GLN A 33 -4.97 -16.40 -0.69
CA GLN A 33 -5.32 -17.54 -1.53
C GLN A 33 -4.37 -17.74 -2.72
N GLN A 34 -3.66 -16.69 -3.13
CA GLN A 34 -2.64 -16.73 -4.18
C GLN A 34 -1.21 -16.85 -3.61
N GLY A 35 -1.06 -17.18 -2.32
CA GLY A 35 0.22 -17.27 -1.63
C GLY A 35 0.88 -15.91 -1.36
N GLY A 36 0.16 -14.81 -1.54
CA GLY A 36 0.68 -13.45 -1.40
C GLY A 36 0.49 -12.82 -0.02
N THR A 37 1.01 -11.62 0.10
CA THR A 37 0.89 -10.77 1.29
C THR A 37 0.68 -9.31 0.93
N ILE A 38 -0.12 -8.60 1.74
CA ILE A 38 -0.12 -7.14 1.75
C ILE A 38 1.14 -6.70 2.50
N LEU A 39 1.83 -5.71 1.94
CA LEU A 39 3.04 -5.11 2.49
C LEU A 39 2.72 -3.77 3.16
N ASP A 40 1.82 -3.01 2.56
CA ASP A 40 1.32 -1.74 3.10
C ASP A 40 0.01 -1.36 2.42
N TYR A 41 -0.73 -0.43 3.01
CA TYR A 41 -1.97 0.07 2.43
C TYR A 41 -2.35 1.47 2.89
N THR A 42 -3.21 2.12 2.12
CA THR A 42 -4.01 3.27 2.52
C THR A 42 -5.43 3.10 2.00
N LEU A 43 -6.41 3.13 2.89
CA LEU A 43 -7.82 3.02 2.56
C LEU A 43 -8.57 4.28 3.02
N LEU A 44 -8.83 5.18 2.08
CA LEU A 44 -9.71 6.34 2.22
C LEU A 44 -11.10 6.04 1.64
N PRO A 45 -12.15 6.80 1.99
CA PRO A 45 -13.50 6.54 1.52
C PRO A 45 -13.61 6.31 0.01
N SER A 46 -12.84 7.03 -0.81
CA SER A 46 -12.84 6.99 -2.28
C SER A 46 -11.55 6.40 -2.91
N LEU A 47 -10.58 5.95 -2.10
CA LEU A 47 -9.28 5.48 -2.58
C LEU A 47 -8.81 4.26 -1.79
N LEU A 48 -8.31 3.27 -2.51
CA LEU A 48 -7.55 2.14 -1.99
C LEU A 48 -6.21 2.09 -2.71
N ASP A 49 -5.12 2.22 -1.97
CA ASP A 49 -3.74 2.10 -2.47
C ASP A 49 -3.06 0.98 -1.68
N LEU A 50 -2.54 -0.04 -2.37
CA LEU A 50 -1.98 -1.25 -1.78
C LEU A 50 -0.59 -1.53 -2.35
N LEU A 51 0.31 -1.94 -1.47
CA LEU A 51 1.55 -2.59 -1.85
C LEU A 51 1.44 -4.08 -1.52
N ILE A 52 1.73 -4.93 -2.49
CA ILE A 52 1.43 -6.36 -2.42
C ILE A 52 2.64 -7.14 -2.92
N TYR A 53 2.96 -8.24 -2.25
CA TYR A 53 3.81 -9.30 -2.77
C TYR A 53 2.94 -10.48 -3.19
N LEU A 54 3.16 -11.01 -4.38
CA LEU A 54 2.51 -12.22 -4.88
C LEU A 54 3.54 -13.15 -5.56
N PRO A 55 3.62 -14.42 -5.14
CA PRO A 55 4.41 -15.43 -5.85
C PRO A 55 3.62 -15.93 -7.05
N GLY A 56 3.95 -15.43 -8.26
CA GLY A 56 3.39 -15.94 -9.50
C GLY A 56 2.71 -14.89 -10.35
N ILE A 57 1.46 -15.17 -10.73
CA ILE A 57 0.73 -14.46 -11.79
C ILE A 57 0.24 -13.09 -11.30
N GLU A 58 0.10 -12.16 -12.24
CA GLU A 58 -0.50 -10.85 -12.03
C GLU A 58 -1.88 -10.97 -11.33
N PRO A 59 -2.10 -10.29 -10.19
CA PRO A 59 -3.35 -10.39 -9.44
C PRO A 59 -4.55 -9.84 -10.21
N LYS A 60 -5.69 -10.55 -10.11
CA LYS A 60 -6.96 -10.14 -10.71
C LYS A 60 -8.00 -9.77 -9.66
N PHE A 61 -8.16 -8.48 -9.39
CA PHE A 61 -9.15 -7.97 -8.46
C PHE A 61 -10.52 -7.72 -9.11
N ALA A 62 -11.11 -8.76 -9.72
CA ALA A 62 -12.38 -8.64 -10.47
C ALA A 62 -13.58 -8.16 -9.62
N PHE A 63 -13.49 -8.24 -8.29
CA PHE A 63 -14.50 -7.75 -7.37
C PHE A 63 -14.43 -6.25 -7.09
N LEU A 64 -13.42 -5.54 -7.62
CA LEU A 64 -13.32 -4.09 -7.58
C LEU A 64 -13.93 -3.53 -8.88
N PRO A 65 -15.11 -2.89 -8.83
CA PRO A 65 -15.94 -2.64 -10.01
C PRO A 65 -15.49 -1.49 -10.93
N TYR A 66 -14.40 -0.80 -10.63
CA TYR A 66 -13.95 0.41 -11.35
C TYR A 66 -12.42 0.42 -11.53
N ARG A 67 -11.92 1.39 -12.31
CA ARG A 67 -10.51 1.59 -12.73
C ARG A 67 -9.51 1.24 -11.61
N CYS A 68 -9.03 0.00 -11.66
CA CYS A 68 -7.94 -0.49 -10.84
C CYS A 68 -6.69 -0.44 -11.71
N THR A 69 -5.69 0.33 -11.28
CA THR A 69 -4.37 0.30 -11.90
C THR A 69 -3.50 -0.64 -11.11
N LEU A 70 -2.76 -1.48 -11.83
CA LEU A 70 -1.77 -2.37 -11.25
C LEU A 70 -0.42 -2.06 -11.87
N GLU A 71 0.54 -1.70 -11.02
CA GLU A 71 1.90 -1.36 -11.39
C GLU A 71 2.82 -2.48 -10.88
N HIS A 72 3.56 -3.12 -11.78
CA HIS A 72 4.58 -4.10 -11.41
C HIS A 72 5.85 -3.38 -10.95
N ILE A 73 6.41 -3.82 -9.83
CA ILE A 73 7.63 -3.26 -9.22
C ILE A 73 8.74 -4.31 -9.42
N PRO A 74 9.63 -4.13 -10.41
CA PRO A 74 10.55 -5.17 -10.83
C PRO A 74 11.69 -5.43 -9.83
N HIS A 75 12.05 -4.43 -9.01
CA HIS A 75 13.19 -4.51 -8.10
C HIS A 75 12.80 -4.14 -6.65
N THR A 76 13.36 -4.86 -5.68
CA THR A 76 13.13 -4.58 -4.24
C THR A 76 13.58 -3.18 -3.84
N THR A 77 14.60 -2.65 -4.51
CA THR A 77 15.13 -1.30 -4.30
C THR A 77 14.10 -0.20 -4.57
N GLU A 78 13.13 -0.45 -5.45
CA GLU A 78 12.05 0.50 -5.76
C GLU A 78 10.93 0.47 -4.72
N LEU A 79 10.85 -0.56 -3.87
CA LEU A 79 9.79 -0.69 -2.86
C LEU A 79 9.77 0.50 -1.89
N LEU A 80 10.93 1.04 -1.50
CA LEU A 80 10.99 2.20 -0.61
C LEU A 80 10.26 3.42 -1.19
N TYR A 81 10.41 3.65 -2.49
CA TYR A 81 9.67 4.69 -3.18
C TYR A 81 8.16 4.43 -3.08
N HIS A 82 7.70 3.21 -3.35
CA HIS A 82 6.27 2.88 -3.25
C HIS A 82 5.73 2.95 -1.82
N TYR A 83 6.50 2.51 -0.82
CA TYR A 83 6.17 2.70 0.59
C TYR A 83 6.01 4.18 0.94
N LYS A 84 6.86 5.07 0.42
CA LYS A 84 6.73 6.53 0.60
C LYS A 84 5.46 7.08 -0.05
N GLN A 85 5.11 6.56 -1.23
CA GLN A 85 3.92 7.00 -1.95
C GLN A 85 2.63 6.56 -1.25
N ILE A 86 2.63 5.38 -0.61
CA ILE A 86 1.52 4.92 0.22
C ILE A 86 1.45 5.79 1.48
N SER A 87 0.27 6.35 1.74
CA SER A 87 0.00 7.36 2.77
C SER A 87 0.44 8.80 2.47
N LYS A 88 0.98 9.12 1.27
CA LYS A 88 1.39 10.51 0.95
C LYS A 88 0.26 11.54 1.02
N LEU A 89 -0.98 11.09 0.82
CA LEU A 89 -2.19 11.90 0.89
C LEU A 89 -2.70 12.08 2.32
N LEU A 90 -2.11 11.41 3.30
CA LEU A 90 -2.53 11.43 4.70
C LEU A 90 -1.70 12.45 5.49
N PRO A 91 -2.32 13.21 6.41
CA PRO A 91 -1.59 14.03 7.37
C PRO A 91 -0.60 13.19 8.16
N LEU A 92 0.59 13.74 8.41
CA LEU A 92 1.67 13.07 9.16
C LEU A 92 2.05 11.68 8.59
N GLY A 93 1.90 11.49 7.27
CA GLY A 93 2.22 10.22 6.60
C GLY A 93 1.35 9.05 7.04
N GLY A 94 0.16 9.32 7.61
CA GLY A 94 -0.76 8.30 8.09
C GLY A 94 -0.53 7.83 9.52
N LYS A 95 0.43 8.39 10.27
CA LYS A 95 0.69 7.99 11.68
C LYS A 95 -0.53 8.03 12.59
N ASN A 96 -1.55 8.83 12.28
CA ASN A 96 -2.78 8.98 13.06
C ASN A 96 -4.04 8.53 12.32
N TYR A 97 -3.90 7.77 11.23
CA TYR A 97 -5.03 7.33 10.42
C TYR A 97 -5.23 5.80 10.49
N PRO A 98 -6.30 5.30 11.14
CA PRO A 98 -6.42 3.89 11.49
C PRO A 98 -6.61 2.91 10.33
N LEU A 99 -6.86 3.41 9.11
CA LEU A 99 -7.05 2.59 7.91
C LEU A 99 -5.85 2.74 6.95
N CYS A 100 -4.63 2.69 7.50
CA CYS A 100 -3.40 2.56 6.71
C CYS A 100 -2.34 1.75 7.46
N GLY A 101 -1.42 1.14 6.71
CA GLY A 101 -0.36 0.30 7.29
C GLY A 101 0.67 1.10 8.10
N THR A 102 0.87 2.40 7.82
CA THR A 102 1.73 3.26 8.66
C THR A 102 1.21 3.35 10.09
N TYR A 103 -0.10 3.51 10.28
CA TYR A 103 -0.70 3.58 11.60
C TYR A 103 -0.54 2.27 12.35
N GLU A 104 -0.79 1.15 11.68
CA GLU A 104 -0.63 -0.19 12.27
C GLU A 104 0.81 -0.42 12.73
N ALA A 105 1.79 -0.07 11.89
CA ALA A 105 3.21 -0.16 12.22
C ALA A 105 3.60 0.70 13.44
N TYR A 106 3.03 1.90 13.57
CA TYR A 106 3.39 2.84 14.63
C TYR A 106 2.73 2.52 15.98
N HIS A 107 1.48 2.04 15.95
CA HIS A 107 0.66 1.83 17.16
C HIS A 107 0.53 0.37 17.55
N GLY A 108 1.15 -0.57 16.81
CA GLY A 108 0.91 -2.01 16.99
C GLY A 108 -0.57 -2.38 16.89
N SER A 109 -1.32 -1.63 16.07
CA SER A 109 -2.78 -1.62 16.12
C SER A 109 -3.42 -2.87 15.52
N ASN A 110 -4.38 -3.45 16.25
CA ASN A 110 -5.12 -4.66 15.88
C ASN A 110 -6.08 -4.55 14.69
N CYS A 111 -6.12 -3.43 13.95
CA CYS A 111 -7.07 -3.29 12.84
C CYS A 111 -6.85 -4.38 11.76
N LEU A 112 -5.58 -4.75 11.53
CA LEU A 112 -5.18 -5.97 10.82
C LEU A 112 -4.02 -6.76 11.50
N CYS A 113 -3.48 -6.38 12.68
CA CYS A 113 -2.43 -7.21 13.35
C CYS A 113 -2.86 -8.68 13.57
N SER A 114 -4.16 -8.97 13.68
CA SER A 114 -4.71 -10.32 13.84
C SER A 114 -4.68 -11.16 12.55
N LEU A 115 -4.40 -10.56 11.39
CA LEU A 115 -4.25 -11.25 10.09
C LEU A 115 -2.77 -11.47 9.73
N GLY A 116 -1.86 -11.21 10.67
CA GLY A 116 -0.44 -11.08 10.38
C GLY A 116 -0.19 -9.95 9.39
N LYS A 117 1.06 -9.76 8.97
CA LYS A 117 1.48 -8.86 7.90
C LYS A 117 1.91 -7.46 8.33
N MET A 118 3.09 -7.43 8.93
CA MET A 118 4.23 -7.16 8.07
C MET A 118 4.63 -8.52 7.48
N GLY A 119 4.42 -8.74 6.17
CA GLY A 119 4.78 -10.03 5.56
C GLY A 119 6.29 -10.31 5.75
N PRO A 120 6.84 -11.45 5.30
CA PRO A 120 8.30 -11.56 5.24
C PRO A 120 8.80 -10.36 4.43
N PHE A 121 9.45 -9.42 5.12
CA PHE A 121 10.08 -8.31 4.44
C PHE A 121 11.12 -8.90 3.50
N PRO A 122 11.38 -8.24 2.37
CA PRO A 122 12.66 -8.44 1.71
C PRO A 122 13.77 -8.32 2.78
N ASP A 123 14.70 -9.26 2.85
CA ASP A 123 15.75 -9.27 3.89
C ASP A 123 16.57 -7.97 3.89
N ASP A 124 16.55 -7.23 2.78
CA ASP A 124 17.18 -5.94 2.53
C ASP A 124 16.34 -4.72 2.99
N LEU A 125 15.11 -4.89 3.49
CA LEU A 125 14.25 -3.80 3.93
C LEU A 125 13.78 -3.95 5.38
N SER A 126 14.31 -3.08 6.23
CA SER A 126 13.85 -2.95 7.62
C SER A 126 12.63 -2.03 7.73
N ILE A 127 11.79 -2.27 8.74
CA ILE A 127 10.70 -1.36 9.14
C ILE A 127 11.23 0.06 9.40
N GLN A 128 12.42 0.16 10.01
CA GLN A 128 13.04 1.45 10.31
C GLN A 128 13.35 2.25 9.04
N SER A 129 13.85 1.57 8.00
CA SER A 129 14.12 2.18 6.68
C SER A 129 12.83 2.73 6.05
N ILE A 130 11.74 1.96 6.13
CA ILE A 130 10.43 2.37 5.61
C ILE A 130 9.89 3.59 6.37
N LEU A 131 9.93 3.56 7.70
CA LEU A 131 9.45 4.65 8.54
C LEU A 131 10.28 5.93 8.35
N HIS A 132 11.59 5.80 8.19
CA HIS A 132 12.49 6.91 7.89
C HIS A 132 12.11 7.58 6.56
N GLU A 133 11.95 6.81 5.49
CA GLU A 133 11.61 7.34 4.17
C GLU A 133 10.24 8.02 4.15
N LYS A 134 9.25 7.47 4.88
CA LYS A 134 7.93 8.08 5.05
C LYS A 134 7.93 9.39 5.85
N SER A 135 8.90 9.54 6.75
CA SER A 135 9.08 10.75 7.56
C SER A 135 9.93 11.81 6.86
N SER A 136 10.68 11.41 5.83
CA SER A 136 11.53 12.30 5.07
C SER A 136 10.68 13.22 4.17
N PRO A 137 10.97 14.52 4.10
CA PRO A 137 10.29 15.39 3.15
C PRO A 137 10.41 14.83 1.73
N VAL A 138 9.38 15.02 0.91
CA VAL A 138 9.46 14.69 -0.51
C VAL A 138 10.38 15.72 -1.14
N THR A 139 11.67 15.43 -1.20
CA THR A 139 12.56 16.15 -2.11
C THR A 139 12.22 15.65 -3.51
N GLU A 140 11.35 16.38 -4.22
CA GLU A 140 11.19 16.15 -5.65
C GLU A 140 12.54 16.41 -6.30
N SER A 141 13.22 15.34 -6.69
CA SER A 141 14.39 15.39 -7.56
C SER A 141 13.94 15.89 -8.93
N LEU A 142 13.87 17.21 -9.11
CA LEU A 142 13.93 17.86 -10.42
C LEU A 142 15.33 17.68 -10.98
N ALA A 143 15.59 16.49 -11.52
CA ALA A 143 16.71 16.26 -12.42
C ALA A 143 16.19 15.42 -13.58
N ASP A 144 16.57 15.86 -14.78
CA ASP A 144 16.39 15.21 -16.08
C ASP A 144 15.06 15.44 -16.80
N LYS A 145 14.95 16.63 -17.41
CA LYS A 145 14.83 16.75 -18.89
C LYS A 145 14.97 18.21 -19.33
N ALA A 146 16.19 18.60 -19.64
CA ALA A 146 16.48 19.67 -20.59
C ALA A 146 17.89 19.49 -21.19
N THR A 147 18.11 18.35 -21.83
CA THR A 147 19.06 18.29 -22.95
C THR A 147 18.21 18.37 -24.21
N ILE A 148 18.10 19.57 -24.78
CA ILE A 148 17.79 19.72 -26.20
C ILE A 148 18.86 20.61 -26.77
N SER A 149 19.47 20.03 -27.79
CA SER A 149 20.55 20.44 -28.68
C SER A 149 20.36 21.81 -29.32
#